data_AF-A0A7W1TI23-F1
#
_entry.id   AF-A0A7W1TI23-F1
#
_cell.length_a   1.000
_cell.length_b   1.000
_cell.length_c   1.000
_cell.angle_alpha   90.00
_cell.angle_beta   90.00
_cell.angle_gamma   90.00
#
_symmetry.space_group_name_H-M   'P 1'
#
loop_
_entity.id
_entity.type
_entity.pdbx_description
1 polymer ?
#
loop_
_entity_poly.entity_id
_entity_poly.type
_entity_poly.pdbx_seq_one_letter_code
_entity_poly.pdbx_strand_id
1 'polypeptide(L)'
;MVATEPMIIARSYADRALEHIRYLTETIGPRPSTQEGERLGAEYAAAVLEQAGLVVQVEGFMSGRSTYRPYALAFGTGLMGSLIHALWPTRTTALAAALLNGAGAWAFACEAELRPHWARRLLPAGPSQNVVAIIPPAATVRHRVVLYGHLDTHRTPIFYSNAAWVSAFSSLVGASFAGLIASSINDGWAALRGRKPLQLPNMIAAGLQFFGLTMSLHGDRTPYTPGANDNASGASSALALGERLAQQPLQHTEVWIVANGCEELGAYGIGALLTGHTAALQDADLISLDMVGIGAPTLLLREGLLLPSHPDQSLLERARAVAAAHPGLLAGEHKGGAYTDTGIVTRRGFRGLTIDTQIAADDPAAAGMGHWHQLSDTADKIDVNCLARTHAFVWEFLQATDAQ
;
A
#
# COMPACT_ATOMS: atom_id res chain seq x y z
N MET A 1 -30.99 16.78 13.00
CA MET A 1 -31.51 15.53 12.39
C MET A 1 -31.18 14.40 13.34
N VAL A 2 -32.16 13.57 13.70
CA VAL A 2 -31.93 12.36 14.49
C VAL A 2 -31.18 11.37 13.60
N ALA A 3 -30.06 10.81 14.06
CA ALA A 3 -29.31 9.82 13.31
C ALA A 3 -30.18 8.58 13.04
N THR A 4 -30.10 8.02 11.83
CA THR A 4 -30.82 6.79 11.47
C THR A 4 -30.22 5.60 12.22
N GLU A 5 -31.02 4.57 12.50
CA GLU A 5 -30.58 3.36 13.22
C GLU A 5 -29.32 2.69 12.60
N PRO A 6 -29.20 2.55 11.26
CA PRO A 6 -27.97 2.05 10.64
C PRO A 6 -26.72 2.90 10.96
N MET A 7 -26.86 4.22 11.02
CA MET A 7 -25.76 5.13 11.36
C MET A 7 -25.39 5.08 12.84
N ILE A 8 -26.34 4.78 13.73
CA ILE A 8 -26.06 4.58 15.17
C ILE A 8 -25.22 3.31 15.35
N ILE A 9 -25.59 2.22 14.69
CA ILE A 9 -24.82 0.97 14.73
C ILE A 9 -23.42 1.18 14.12
N ALA A 10 -23.35 1.81 12.94
CA ALA A 10 -22.08 2.13 12.30
C ALA A 10 -21.19 3.01 13.18
N ARG A 11 -21.78 3.96 13.91
CA ARG A 11 -21.04 4.78 14.87
C ARG A 11 -20.46 3.96 16.02
N SER A 12 -21.22 3.01 16.58
CA SER A 12 -20.72 2.15 17.65
C SER A 12 -19.49 1.33 17.22
N TYR A 13 -19.49 0.78 16.00
CA TYR A 13 -18.33 0.04 15.49
C TYR A 13 -17.19 0.96 15.02
N ALA A 14 -17.48 2.20 14.64
CA ALA A 14 -16.45 3.21 14.42
C ALA A 14 -15.76 3.63 15.72
N ASP A 15 -16.49 3.73 16.84
CA ASP A 15 -15.91 3.98 18.16
C ASP A 15 -15.00 2.79 18.57
N ARG A 16 -15.43 1.53 18.30
CA ARG A 16 -14.58 0.33 18.45
C ARG A 16 -13.30 0.41 17.60
N ALA A 17 -13.43 0.77 16.34
CA ALA A 17 -12.26 0.97 15.46
C ALA A 17 -11.32 2.03 16.02
N LEU A 18 -11.81 3.13 16.59
CA LEU A 18 -10.95 4.12 17.24
C LEU A 18 -10.21 3.56 18.46
N GLU A 19 -10.84 2.70 19.26
CA GLU A 19 -10.16 2.00 20.37
C GLU A 19 -9.00 1.13 19.87
N HIS A 20 -9.22 0.37 18.79
CA HIS A 20 -8.18 -0.44 18.15
C HIS A 20 -7.05 0.43 17.58
N ILE A 21 -7.38 1.55 16.91
CA ILE A 21 -6.38 2.50 16.40
C ILE A 21 -5.50 3.02 17.54
N ARG A 22 -6.10 3.42 18.67
CA ARG A 22 -5.35 3.89 19.84
C ARG A 22 -4.46 2.80 20.41
N TYR A 23 -4.95 1.56 20.51
CA TYR A 23 -4.11 0.46 20.98
C TYR A 23 -2.90 0.23 20.06
N LEU A 24 -3.14 0.12 18.75
CA LEU A 24 -2.09 -0.09 17.76
C LEU A 24 -1.06 1.06 17.77
N THR A 25 -1.50 2.31 17.95
CA THR A 25 -0.64 3.50 17.77
C THR A 25 -0.03 4.03 19.06
N GLU A 26 -0.72 3.94 20.18
CA GLU A 26 -0.30 4.50 21.48
C GLU A 26 0.27 3.43 22.41
N THR A 27 -0.26 2.20 22.36
CA THR A 27 0.22 1.10 23.21
C THR A 27 1.35 0.32 22.55
N ILE A 28 1.18 -0.06 21.27
CA ILE A 28 2.24 -0.75 20.52
C ILE A 28 3.24 0.26 19.95
N GLY A 29 2.78 1.41 19.45
CA GLY A 29 3.62 2.37 18.75
C GLY A 29 3.82 1.98 17.28
N PRO A 30 4.85 2.51 16.59
CA PRO A 30 5.14 2.15 15.20
C PRO A 30 5.23 0.63 15.00
N ARG A 31 4.74 0.15 13.85
CA ARG A 31 4.67 -1.28 13.50
C ARG A 31 5.49 -1.59 12.24
N PRO A 32 6.82 -1.41 12.26
CA PRO A 32 7.62 -1.64 11.05
C PRO A 32 7.49 -3.07 10.55
N SER A 33 7.36 -3.23 9.24
CA SER A 33 7.25 -4.54 8.65
C SER A 33 8.48 -5.41 8.93
N THR A 34 8.25 -6.70 9.18
CA THR A 34 9.22 -7.70 9.61
C THR A 34 9.90 -7.45 10.97
N GLN A 35 9.31 -6.59 11.80
CA GLN A 35 9.82 -6.27 13.14
C GLN A 35 8.78 -6.51 14.22
N GLU A 36 9.22 -6.34 15.46
CA GLU A 36 8.44 -6.63 16.66
C GLU A 36 7.10 -5.89 16.71
N GLY A 37 7.05 -4.62 16.30
CA GLY A 37 5.80 -3.85 16.32
C GLY A 37 4.72 -4.45 15.40
N GLU A 38 5.07 -4.89 14.19
CA GLU A 38 4.14 -5.57 13.27
C GLU A 38 3.68 -6.92 13.87
N ARG A 39 4.58 -7.68 14.50
CA ARG A 39 4.25 -8.94 15.20
C ARG A 39 3.24 -8.70 16.33
N LEU A 40 3.49 -7.72 17.18
CA LEU A 40 2.58 -7.34 18.27
C LEU A 40 1.23 -6.84 17.73
N GLY A 41 1.23 -6.11 16.61
CA GLY A 41 0.00 -5.69 15.93
C GLY A 41 -0.83 -6.87 15.43
N ALA A 42 -0.18 -7.89 14.87
CA ALA A 42 -0.84 -9.12 14.44
C ALA A 42 -1.37 -9.93 15.63
N GLU A 43 -0.63 -10.04 16.72
CA GLU A 43 -1.10 -10.70 17.95
C GLU A 43 -2.32 -10.01 18.55
N TYR A 44 -2.33 -8.67 18.53
CA TYR A 44 -3.49 -7.89 18.94
C TYR A 44 -4.71 -8.14 18.04
N ALA A 45 -4.53 -8.06 16.71
CA ALA A 45 -5.59 -8.32 15.75
C ALA A 45 -6.18 -9.73 15.91
N ALA A 46 -5.33 -10.73 16.12
CA ALA A 46 -5.77 -12.10 16.37
C ALA A 46 -6.59 -12.20 17.66
N ALA A 47 -6.08 -11.63 18.77
CA ALA A 47 -6.79 -11.63 20.05
C ALA A 47 -8.15 -10.93 19.98
N VAL A 48 -8.27 -9.82 19.24
CA VAL A 48 -9.54 -9.12 19.02
C VAL A 48 -10.56 -10.02 18.33
N LEU A 49 -10.16 -10.68 17.23
CA LEU A 49 -11.05 -11.55 16.47
C LEU A 49 -11.42 -12.82 17.25
N GLU A 50 -10.48 -13.41 18.00
CA GLU A 50 -10.74 -14.54 18.90
C GLU A 50 -11.73 -14.17 20.01
N GLN A 51 -11.58 -12.98 20.61
CA GLN A 51 -12.51 -12.47 21.63
C GLN A 51 -13.91 -12.21 21.06
N ALA A 52 -14.02 -11.89 19.77
CA ALA A 52 -15.28 -11.83 19.05
C ALA A 52 -15.89 -13.22 18.75
N GLY A 53 -15.22 -14.30 19.14
CA GLY A 53 -15.68 -15.68 18.94
C GLY A 53 -15.35 -16.24 17.55
N LEU A 54 -14.47 -15.60 16.79
CA LEU A 54 -14.07 -16.04 15.46
C LEU A 54 -12.90 -17.03 15.54
N VAL A 55 -12.85 -17.94 14.56
CA VAL A 55 -11.70 -18.84 14.37
C VAL A 55 -10.64 -18.08 13.57
N VAL A 56 -9.48 -17.88 14.18
CA VAL A 56 -8.38 -17.09 13.62
C VAL A 56 -7.23 -18.00 13.18
N GLN A 57 -6.62 -17.65 12.06
CA GLN A 57 -5.37 -18.24 11.57
C GLN A 57 -4.33 -17.13 11.39
N VAL A 58 -3.13 -17.36 11.92
CA VAL A 58 -1.96 -16.50 11.68
C VAL A 58 -1.07 -17.15 10.64
N GLU A 59 -1.01 -16.56 9.45
CA GLU A 59 -0.35 -17.12 8.28
C GLU A 59 1.00 -16.45 8.05
N GLY A 60 2.09 -17.17 8.30
CA GLY A 60 3.45 -16.65 8.17
C GLY A 60 3.96 -16.63 6.72
N PHE A 61 4.75 -15.60 6.38
CA PHE A 61 5.45 -15.49 5.10
C PHE A 61 6.80 -14.75 5.25
N MET A 62 7.58 -14.71 4.17
CA MET A 62 8.84 -13.96 4.11
C MET A 62 8.69 -12.71 3.26
N SER A 63 9.15 -11.58 3.78
CA SER A 63 9.11 -10.27 3.11
C SER A 63 10.51 -9.67 2.97
N GLY A 64 10.64 -8.68 2.08
CA GLY A 64 11.78 -7.76 2.12
C GLY A 64 11.83 -7.00 3.45
N ARG A 65 12.91 -6.25 3.70
CA ARG A 65 13.05 -5.45 4.95
C ARG A 65 13.00 -3.94 4.73
N SER A 66 12.88 -3.50 3.49
CA SER A 66 12.94 -2.09 3.14
C SER A 66 12.42 -1.86 1.73
N THR A 67 11.54 -0.87 1.60
CA THR A 67 11.08 -0.35 0.31
C THR A 67 12.20 0.38 -0.44
N TYR A 68 13.19 0.93 0.27
CA TYR A 68 14.21 1.80 -0.32
C TYR A 68 15.48 1.09 -0.75
N ARG A 69 15.86 0.00 -0.09
CA ARG A 69 17.09 -0.73 -0.43
C ARG A 69 17.11 -1.27 -1.86
N PRO A 70 16.00 -1.78 -2.43
CA PRO A 70 15.97 -2.17 -3.84
C PRO A 70 16.30 -1.01 -4.78
N TYR A 71 15.73 0.17 -4.54
CA TYR A 71 16.05 1.38 -5.31
C TYR A 71 17.50 1.85 -5.10
N ALA A 72 18.01 1.80 -3.86
CA ALA A 72 19.42 2.11 -3.58
C ALA A 72 20.38 1.18 -4.34
N LEU A 73 20.08 -0.12 -4.40
CA LEU A 73 20.87 -1.06 -5.21
C LEU A 73 20.75 -0.78 -6.71
N ALA A 74 19.56 -0.44 -7.21
CA ALA A 74 19.35 -0.08 -8.60
C ALA A 74 20.20 1.13 -9.02
N PHE A 75 20.13 2.22 -8.25
CA PHE A 75 20.93 3.43 -8.51
C PHE A 75 22.43 3.21 -8.28
N GLY A 76 22.80 2.51 -7.20
CA GLY A 76 24.19 2.18 -6.90
C GLY A 76 24.86 1.33 -7.99
N THR A 77 24.10 0.42 -8.61
CA THR A 77 24.60 -0.41 -9.72
C THR A 77 24.87 0.42 -10.96
N GLY A 78 23.97 1.33 -11.33
CA GLY A 78 24.20 2.28 -12.44
C GLY A 78 25.42 3.17 -12.22
N LEU A 79 25.51 3.80 -11.04
CA LEU A 79 26.63 4.65 -10.65
C LEU A 79 27.96 3.90 -10.63
N MET A 80 27.99 2.66 -10.15
CA MET A 80 29.18 1.82 -10.18
C MET A 80 29.65 1.58 -11.62
N GLY A 81 28.71 1.30 -12.54
CA GLY A 81 29.04 1.17 -13.96
C GLY A 81 29.65 2.45 -14.54
N SER A 82 29.03 3.59 -14.28
CA SER A 82 29.53 4.89 -14.74
C SER A 82 30.91 5.24 -14.14
N LEU A 83 31.15 4.92 -12.87
CA LEU A 83 32.44 5.11 -12.20
C LEU A 83 33.55 4.24 -12.82
N ILE A 84 33.26 2.95 -13.05
CA ILE A 84 34.22 2.03 -13.70
C ILE A 84 34.62 2.57 -15.07
N HIS A 85 33.66 3.03 -15.88
CA HIS A 85 33.98 3.61 -17.18
C HIS A 85 34.78 4.90 -17.08
N ALA A 86 34.47 5.77 -16.10
CA ALA A 86 35.19 7.02 -15.88
C ALA A 86 36.67 6.80 -15.51
N LEU A 87 36.96 5.78 -14.69
CA LEU A 87 38.33 5.44 -14.25
C LEU A 87 39.15 4.73 -15.35
N TRP A 88 38.50 3.91 -16.18
CA TRP A 88 39.15 3.13 -17.24
C TRP A 88 38.38 3.27 -18.55
N PRO A 89 38.51 4.38 -19.31
CA PRO A 89 37.64 4.68 -20.45
C PRO A 89 37.99 3.84 -21.68
N THR A 90 37.44 2.63 -21.74
CA THR A 90 37.64 1.66 -22.83
C THR A 90 36.28 1.24 -23.41
N ARG A 91 36.30 0.58 -24.57
CA ARG A 91 35.08 0.04 -25.18
C ARG A 91 34.39 -1.00 -24.29
N THR A 92 35.17 -1.82 -23.59
CA THR A 92 34.65 -2.87 -22.70
C THR A 92 34.01 -2.28 -21.45
N THR A 93 34.63 -1.25 -20.84
CA THR A 93 34.03 -0.59 -19.67
C THR A 93 32.83 0.28 -20.05
N ALA A 94 32.78 0.85 -21.26
CA ALA A 94 31.58 1.51 -21.77
C ALA A 94 30.41 0.51 -21.89
N LEU A 95 30.67 -0.68 -22.44
CA LEU A 95 29.66 -1.74 -22.50
C LEU A 95 29.24 -2.18 -21.09
N ALA A 96 30.18 -2.34 -20.16
CA ALA A 96 29.87 -2.69 -18.78
C ALA A 96 28.99 -1.62 -18.11
N ALA A 97 29.31 -0.33 -18.29
CA ALA A 97 28.51 0.78 -17.79
C ALA A 97 27.08 0.76 -18.36
N ALA A 98 26.95 0.48 -19.66
CA ALA A 98 25.66 0.37 -20.33
C ALA A 98 24.79 -0.75 -19.75
N LEU A 99 25.39 -1.92 -19.52
CA LEU A 99 24.72 -3.09 -18.96
C LEU A 99 24.32 -2.88 -17.49
N LEU A 100 25.19 -2.27 -16.68
CA LEU A 100 24.91 -2.00 -15.27
C LEU A 100 23.83 -0.93 -15.09
N ASN A 101 23.85 0.12 -15.90
CA ASN A 101 22.77 1.11 -15.94
C ASN A 101 21.45 0.49 -16.42
N GLY A 102 21.49 -0.37 -17.45
CA GLY A 102 20.31 -1.11 -17.91
C GLY A 102 19.76 -2.07 -16.85
N ALA A 103 20.63 -2.78 -16.12
CA ALA A 103 20.24 -3.65 -15.02
C ALA A 103 19.63 -2.85 -13.84
N GLY A 104 20.17 -1.67 -13.55
CA GLY A 104 19.61 -0.72 -12.59
C GLY A 104 18.23 -0.22 -13.03
N ALA A 105 18.08 0.21 -14.28
CA ALA A 105 16.78 0.64 -14.83
C ALA A 105 15.75 -0.49 -14.77
N TRP A 106 16.13 -1.71 -15.14
CA TRP A 106 15.25 -2.88 -15.03
C TRP A 106 14.83 -3.15 -13.58
N ALA A 107 15.76 -3.14 -12.62
CA ALA A 107 15.42 -3.33 -11.20
C ALA A 107 14.48 -2.23 -10.69
N PHE A 108 14.74 -0.97 -11.03
CA PHE A 108 13.87 0.15 -10.68
C PHE A 108 12.45 -0.06 -11.22
N ALA A 109 12.33 -0.37 -12.51
CA ALA A 109 11.03 -0.55 -13.16
C ALA A 109 10.27 -1.74 -12.57
N CYS A 110 10.95 -2.86 -12.27
CA CYS A 110 10.30 -3.99 -11.60
C CYS A 110 9.87 -3.65 -10.17
N GLU A 111 10.71 -2.96 -9.40
CA GLU A 111 10.40 -2.56 -8.03
C GLU A 111 9.17 -1.62 -7.99
N ALA A 112 9.15 -0.61 -8.85
CA ALA A 112 8.02 0.33 -8.98
C ALA A 112 6.70 -0.36 -9.36
N GLU A 113 6.79 -1.54 -9.99
CA GLU A 113 5.66 -2.35 -10.42
C GLU A 113 5.41 -3.57 -9.53
N LEU A 114 6.09 -3.65 -8.37
CA LEU A 114 5.97 -4.73 -7.39
C LEU A 114 6.26 -6.13 -7.98
N ARG A 115 7.16 -6.20 -8.96
CA ARG A 115 7.54 -7.43 -9.66
C ARG A 115 8.86 -8.00 -9.12
N PRO A 116 9.05 -9.33 -9.14
CA PRO A 116 10.33 -9.93 -8.77
C PRO A 116 11.50 -9.46 -9.66
N HIS A 117 12.65 -9.18 -9.06
CA HIS A 117 13.87 -8.78 -9.78
C HIS A 117 15.13 -9.13 -8.98
N TRP A 118 16.29 -8.91 -9.60
CA TRP A 118 17.58 -9.33 -9.03
C TRP A 118 17.93 -8.61 -7.72
N ALA A 119 17.56 -7.33 -7.54
CA ALA A 119 18.00 -6.58 -6.36
C ALA A 119 17.34 -7.09 -5.07
N ARG A 120 16.03 -7.42 -5.12
CA ARG A 120 15.33 -8.09 -3.99
C ARG A 120 16.00 -9.40 -3.58
N ARG A 121 16.53 -10.19 -4.52
CA ARG A 121 17.19 -11.48 -4.24
C ARG A 121 18.54 -11.34 -3.52
N LEU A 122 19.18 -10.18 -3.60
CA LEU A 122 20.46 -9.90 -2.93
C LEU A 122 20.27 -9.29 -1.54
N LEU A 123 19.05 -8.83 -1.22
CA LEU A 123 18.75 -8.14 0.02
C LEU A 123 18.23 -9.11 1.09
N PRO A 124 18.43 -8.79 2.38
CA PRO A 124 17.94 -9.62 3.47
C PRO A 124 16.40 -9.62 3.50
N ALA A 125 15.84 -10.79 3.79
CA ALA A 125 14.42 -10.99 4.05
C ALA A 125 14.14 -11.09 5.56
N GLY A 126 12.90 -10.85 5.98
CA GLY A 126 12.42 -11.04 7.34
C GLY A 126 11.07 -11.77 7.36
N PRO A 127 10.74 -12.45 8.47
CA PRO A 127 9.43 -13.05 8.64
C PRO A 127 8.37 -11.96 8.86
N SER A 128 7.15 -12.23 8.41
CA SER A 128 5.94 -11.45 8.68
C SER A 128 4.72 -12.38 8.64
N GLN A 129 3.52 -11.84 8.85
CA GLN A 129 2.30 -12.62 9.01
C GLN A 129 1.05 -11.86 8.57
N ASN A 130 0.06 -12.60 8.08
CA ASN A 130 -1.32 -12.15 7.97
C ASN A 130 -2.15 -12.76 9.10
N VAL A 131 -3.10 -11.99 9.63
CA VAL A 131 -4.15 -12.52 10.52
C VAL A 131 -5.41 -12.68 9.71
N VAL A 132 -5.97 -13.88 9.68
CA VAL A 132 -7.15 -14.22 8.86
C VAL A 132 -8.22 -14.83 9.76
N ALA A 133 -9.43 -14.28 9.71
CA ALA A 133 -10.62 -14.88 10.30
C ALA A 133 -11.70 -15.07 9.24
N ILE A 134 -12.31 -16.25 9.20
CA ILE A 134 -13.37 -16.59 8.23
C ILE A 134 -14.70 -16.64 8.96
N ILE A 135 -15.65 -15.82 8.51
CA ILE A 135 -16.99 -15.71 9.07
C ILE A 135 -17.95 -16.42 8.10
N PRO A 136 -18.50 -17.59 8.48
CA PRO A 136 -19.45 -18.30 7.62
C PRO A 136 -20.78 -17.55 7.54
N PRO A 137 -21.50 -17.64 6.40
CA PRO A 137 -22.85 -17.14 6.32
C PRO A 137 -23.83 -17.98 7.15
N ALA A 138 -24.99 -17.41 7.46
CA ALA A 138 -26.06 -18.09 8.19
C ALA A 138 -26.77 -19.19 7.39
N ALA A 139 -26.73 -19.11 6.06
CA ALA A 139 -27.28 -20.12 5.15
C ALA A 139 -26.20 -20.57 4.14
N THR A 140 -26.61 -20.94 2.93
CA THR A 140 -25.68 -21.45 1.90
C THR A 140 -24.78 -20.35 1.36
N VAL A 141 -23.48 -20.63 1.26
CA VAL A 141 -22.49 -19.76 0.63
C VAL A 141 -22.81 -19.60 -0.87
N ARG A 142 -23.00 -18.35 -1.30
CA ARG A 142 -23.12 -17.92 -2.70
C ARG A 142 -22.01 -16.94 -3.10
N HIS A 143 -21.58 -16.11 -2.16
CA HIS A 143 -20.56 -15.09 -2.37
C HIS A 143 -19.46 -15.19 -1.33
N ARG A 144 -18.28 -14.69 -1.70
CA ARG A 144 -17.14 -14.55 -0.80
C ARG A 144 -16.60 -13.13 -0.91
N VAL A 145 -16.39 -12.48 0.23
CA VAL A 145 -15.79 -11.16 0.32
C VAL A 145 -14.57 -11.24 1.23
N VAL A 146 -13.46 -10.62 0.83
CA VAL A 146 -12.29 -10.39 1.70
C VAL A 146 -12.25 -8.91 2.03
N LEU A 147 -12.41 -8.58 3.31
CA LEU A 147 -12.23 -7.22 3.83
C LEU A 147 -10.90 -7.15 4.56
N TYR A 148 -10.05 -6.22 4.17
CA TYR A 148 -8.69 -6.18 4.70
C TYR A 148 -8.11 -4.79 4.82
N GLY A 149 -7.13 -4.65 5.72
CA GLY A 149 -6.33 -3.45 5.92
C GLY A 149 -4.98 -3.83 6.54
N HIS A 150 -3.94 -3.06 6.23
CA HIS A 150 -2.57 -3.43 6.57
C HIS A 150 -2.16 -2.94 7.96
N LEU A 151 -1.31 -3.73 8.64
CA LEU A 151 -0.88 -3.50 10.02
C LEU A 151 0.41 -2.70 10.13
N ASP A 152 1.26 -2.80 9.11
CA ASP A 152 2.61 -2.25 9.17
C ASP A 152 2.63 -0.74 9.00
N THR A 153 3.77 -0.12 9.31
CA THR A 153 3.95 1.32 9.17
C THR A 153 5.16 1.68 8.34
N HIS A 154 5.00 2.72 7.52
CA HIS A 154 6.08 3.25 6.72
C HIS A 154 7.10 4.11 7.50
N ARG A 155 8.22 4.34 6.83
CA ARG A 155 9.23 5.35 7.17
C ARG A 155 8.70 6.77 6.87
N THR A 156 9.29 7.78 7.52
CA THR A 156 8.89 9.20 7.40
C THR A 156 9.95 10.07 6.70
N PRO A 157 10.32 9.77 5.44
CA PRO A 157 11.29 10.55 4.71
C PRO A 157 10.81 11.99 4.47
N ILE A 158 11.76 12.90 4.22
CA ILE A 158 11.48 14.32 4.05
C ILE A 158 10.56 14.62 2.86
N PHE A 159 10.53 13.72 1.86
CA PHE A 159 9.71 13.96 0.67
C PHE A 159 8.20 13.87 0.92
N TYR A 160 7.74 13.33 2.06
CA TYR A 160 6.33 13.39 2.47
C TYR A 160 6.02 14.57 3.40
N SER A 161 6.95 15.50 3.63
CA SER A 161 6.72 16.59 4.59
C SER A 161 5.67 17.61 4.15
N ASN A 162 5.43 17.75 2.83
CA ASN A 162 4.37 18.57 2.25
C ASN A 162 4.21 18.28 0.74
N ALA A 163 3.14 18.82 0.14
CA ALA A 163 2.80 18.60 -1.26
C ALA A 163 3.86 19.07 -2.26
N ALA A 164 4.58 20.16 -1.95
CA ALA A 164 5.65 20.65 -2.81
C ALA A 164 6.83 19.67 -2.84
N TRP A 165 7.18 19.10 -1.68
CA TRP A 165 8.20 18.05 -1.57
C TRP A 165 7.79 16.76 -2.27
N VAL A 166 6.53 16.33 -2.15
CA VAL A 166 6.03 15.13 -2.86
C VAL A 166 6.14 15.31 -4.37
N SER A 167 5.72 16.46 -4.89
CA SER A 167 5.78 16.78 -6.32
C SER A 167 7.22 16.87 -6.84
N ALA A 168 8.09 17.60 -6.11
CA ALA A 168 9.49 17.75 -6.46
C ALA A 168 10.22 16.39 -6.42
N PHE A 169 9.99 15.59 -5.37
CA PHE A 169 10.60 14.27 -5.23
C PHE A 169 10.14 13.32 -6.32
N SER A 170 8.84 13.26 -6.63
CA SER A 170 8.31 12.42 -7.71
C SER A 170 8.98 12.74 -9.04
N SER A 171 9.15 14.04 -9.34
CA SER A 171 9.83 14.51 -10.54
C SER A 171 11.32 14.13 -10.56
N LEU A 172 12.02 14.32 -9.44
CA LEU A 172 13.45 14.04 -9.33
C LEU A 172 13.76 12.53 -9.34
N VAL A 173 12.91 11.70 -8.74
CA VAL A 173 13.03 10.23 -8.84
C VAL A 173 12.76 9.77 -10.26
N GLY A 174 11.73 10.32 -10.92
CA GLY A 174 11.49 10.08 -12.35
C GLY A 174 12.69 10.46 -13.22
N ALA A 175 13.32 11.61 -12.95
CA ALA A 175 14.54 12.04 -13.63
C ALA A 175 15.74 11.12 -13.32
N SER A 176 15.86 10.62 -12.08
CA SER A 176 16.89 9.66 -11.69
C SER A 176 16.75 8.33 -12.43
N PHE A 177 15.51 7.85 -12.58
CA PHE A 177 15.20 6.66 -13.37
C PHE A 177 15.48 6.88 -14.86
N ALA A 178 15.06 8.02 -15.43
CA ALA A 178 15.41 8.40 -16.80
C ALA A 178 16.93 8.50 -17.00
N GLY A 179 17.67 8.94 -15.98
CA GLY A 179 19.12 8.95 -15.95
C GLY A 179 19.73 7.57 -16.13
N LEU A 180 19.20 6.52 -15.48
CA LEU A 180 19.66 5.13 -15.69
C LEU A 180 19.48 4.71 -17.16
N ILE A 181 18.33 4.99 -17.75
CA ILE A 181 18.03 4.64 -19.15
C ILE A 181 18.95 5.44 -20.09
N ALA A 182 19.09 6.74 -19.88
CA ALA A 182 19.89 7.62 -20.72
C ALA A 182 21.38 7.22 -20.70
N SER A 183 21.95 6.93 -19.52
CA SER A 183 23.31 6.42 -19.40
C SER A 183 23.47 5.07 -20.08
N SER A 184 22.52 4.14 -19.91
CA SER A 184 22.55 2.84 -20.60
C SER A 184 22.62 3.01 -22.12
N ILE A 185 21.78 3.88 -22.70
CA ILE A 185 21.75 4.13 -24.14
C ILE A 185 23.03 4.83 -24.61
N ASN A 186 23.48 5.88 -23.92
CA ASN A 186 24.64 6.66 -24.31
C ASN A 186 25.93 5.81 -24.29
N ASP A 187 26.16 5.08 -23.20
CA ASP A 187 27.33 4.21 -23.05
C ASP A 187 27.26 3.00 -24.00
N GLY A 188 26.07 2.44 -24.20
CA GLY A 188 25.86 1.33 -25.14
C GLY A 188 26.14 1.74 -26.58
N TRP A 189 25.65 2.91 -27.00
CA TRP A 189 25.91 3.45 -28.33
C TRP A 189 27.39 3.77 -28.55
N ALA A 190 28.04 4.36 -27.55
CA ALA A 190 29.47 4.64 -27.56
C ALA A 190 30.29 3.34 -27.73
N ALA A 191 29.96 2.31 -26.97
CA ALA A 191 30.58 0.99 -27.07
C ALA A 191 30.35 0.35 -28.45
N LEU A 192 29.15 0.42 -29.02
CA LEU A 192 28.85 -0.13 -30.34
C LEU A 192 29.63 0.56 -31.46
N ARG A 193 29.72 1.90 -31.42
CA ARG A 193 30.37 2.72 -32.45
C ARG A 193 31.88 2.90 -32.26
N GLY A 194 32.45 2.41 -31.15
CA GLY A 194 33.85 2.64 -30.81
C GLY A 194 34.16 4.11 -30.55
N ARG A 195 33.20 4.86 -30.03
CA ARG A 195 33.30 6.30 -29.73
C ARG A 195 33.30 6.53 -28.22
N LYS A 196 33.67 7.74 -27.79
CA LYS A 196 33.48 8.18 -26.41
C LYS A 196 32.00 8.53 -26.17
N PRO A 197 31.43 8.20 -25.00
CA PRO A 197 30.07 8.64 -24.67
C PRO A 197 30.03 10.16 -24.50
N LEU A 198 28.84 10.72 -24.62
CA LEU A 198 28.63 12.14 -24.38
C LEU A 198 28.81 12.42 -22.87
N GLN A 199 29.87 13.16 -22.52
CA GLN A 199 30.29 13.33 -21.12
C GLN A 199 29.30 14.16 -20.30
N LEU A 200 28.87 15.32 -20.82
CA LEU A 200 27.95 16.20 -20.09
C LEU A 200 26.61 15.52 -19.76
N PRO A 201 25.91 14.85 -20.71
CA PRO A 201 24.71 14.07 -20.39
C PRO A 201 24.96 12.97 -19.34
N ASN A 202 26.07 12.25 -19.42
CA ASN A 202 26.41 11.22 -18.43
C ASN A 202 26.66 11.82 -17.04
N MET A 203 27.33 12.97 -16.94
CA MET A 203 27.53 13.65 -15.66
C MET A 203 26.21 14.09 -15.04
N ILE A 204 25.30 14.64 -15.84
CA ILE A 204 23.96 15.03 -15.38
C ILE A 204 23.18 13.79 -14.91
N ALA A 205 23.16 12.73 -15.72
CA ALA A 205 22.50 11.47 -15.38
C ALA A 205 23.07 10.84 -14.10
N ALA A 206 24.40 10.80 -13.95
CA ALA A 206 25.05 10.31 -12.73
C ALA A 206 24.71 11.19 -11.51
N GLY A 207 24.63 12.52 -11.67
CA GLY A 207 24.19 13.42 -10.61
C GLY A 207 22.77 13.12 -10.14
N LEU A 208 21.84 12.88 -11.07
CA LEU A 208 20.46 12.48 -10.75
C LEU A 208 20.40 11.10 -10.08
N GLN A 209 21.14 10.12 -10.60
CA GLN A 209 21.22 8.79 -9.97
C GLN A 209 21.81 8.87 -8.55
N PHE A 210 22.81 9.72 -8.33
CA PHE A 210 23.39 9.97 -7.00
C PHE A 210 22.40 10.61 -6.05
N PHE A 211 21.59 11.55 -6.53
CA PHE A 211 20.44 12.07 -5.78
C PHE A 211 19.46 10.94 -5.41
N GLY A 212 19.05 10.12 -6.38
CA GLY A 212 18.16 8.97 -6.15
C GLY A 212 18.70 8.01 -5.09
N LEU A 213 19.97 7.60 -5.21
CA LEU A 213 20.66 6.78 -4.22
C LEU A 213 20.64 7.42 -2.82
N THR A 214 21.00 8.70 -2.73
CA THR A 214 21.06 9.43 -1.46
C THR A 214 19.69 9.52 -0.81
N MET A 215 18.62 9.73 -1.59
CA MET A 215 17.26 9.79 -1.07
C MET A 215 16.71 8.43 -0.64
N SER A 216 17.03 7.35 -1.36
CA SER A 216 16.72 6.00 -0.90
C SER A 216 17.43 5.69 0.43
N LEU A 217 18.71 6.06 0.55
CA LEU A 217 19.49 5.88 1.79
C LEU A 217 19.00 6.75 2.95
N HIS A 218 18.51 7.96 2.66
CA HIS A 218 17.84 8.83 3.64
C HIS A 218 16.55 8.19 4.14
N GLY A 219 15.67 7.79 3.22
CA GLY A 219 14.39 7.16 3.57
C GLY A 219 14.55 5.89 4.40
N ASP A 220 15.56 5.06 4.12
CA ASP A 220 15.82 3.84 4.90
C ASP A 220 16.24 4.09 6.35
N ARG A 221 16.60 5.33 6.70
CA ARG A 221 17.12 5.72 8.01
C ARG A 221 16.21 6.67 8.80
N THR A 222 15.08 7.10 8.24
CA THR A 222 14.14 7.96 8.95
C THR A 222 13.34 7.18 9.99
N PRO A 223 12.75 7.82 11.00
CA PRO A 223 11.88 7.12 11.93
C PRO A 223 10.63 6.58 11.23
N TYR A 224 9.97 5.63 11.89
CA TYR A 224 8.68 5.10 11.44
C TYR A 224 7.53 5.96 11.92
N THR A 225 6.47 6.04 11.11
CA THR A 225 5.24 6.74 11.48
C THR A 225 4.51 6.00 12.62
N PRO A 226 3.80 6.69 13.53
CA PRO A 226 2.84 6.03 14.41
C PRO A 226 1.73 5.35 13.61
N GLY A 227 1.38 5.85 12.42
CA GLY A 227 0.55 5.16 11.42
C GLY A 227 -0.92 5.02 11.80
N ALA A 228 -1.52 6.09 12.35
CA ALA A 228 -2.90 6.06 12.82
C ALA A 228 -3.90 6.01 11.67
N ASN A 229 -3.76 6.91 10.70
CA ASN A 229 -4.55 6.87 9.48
C ASN A 229 -3.97 5.82 8.54
N ASP A 230 -2.64 5.77 8.36
CA ASP A 230 -1.93 4.85 7.45
C ASP A 230 -1.13 3.77 8.21
N ASN A 231 -1.67 2.56 8.42
CA ASN A 231 -3.04 2.14 8.11
C ASN A 231 -3.74 1.44 9.29
N ALA A 232 -3.45 1.88 10.52
CA ALA A 232 -4.22 1.41 11.67
C ALA A 232 -5.73 1.67 11.49
N SER A 233 -6.13 2.73 10.77
CA SER A 233 -7.53 3.02 10.48
C SER A 233 -8.23 1.94 9.64
N GLY A 234 -7.58 1.44 8.59
CA GLY A 234 -8.08 0.37 7.74
C GLY A 234 -8.10 -0.97 8.45
N ALA A 235 -6.98 -1.37 9.05
CA ALA A 235 -6.89 -2.62 9.81
C ALA A 235 -7.93 -2.65 10.94
N SER A 236 -8.03 -1.58 11.74
CA SER A 236 -9.00 -1.49 12.84
C SER A 236 -10.45 -1.47 12.37
N SER A 237 -10.72 -0.88 11.20
CA SER A 237 -12.05 -0.91 10.60
C SER A 237 -12.44 -2.32 10.16
N ALA A 238 -11.51 -3.08 9.57
CA ALA A 238 -11.73 -4.47 9.22
C ALA A 238 -11.99 -5.32 10.49
N LEU A 239 -11.22 -5.11 11.57
CA LEU A 239 -11.44 -5.78 12.86
C LEU A 239 -12.83 -5.49 13.43
N ALA A 240 -13.21 -4.22 13.56
CA ALA A 240 -14.50 -3.82 14.11
C ALA A 240 -15.70 -4.30 13.25
N LEU A 241 -15.57 -4.29 11.93
CA LEU A 241 -16.57 -4.89 11.04
C LEU A 241 -16.63 -6.42 11.20
N GLY A 242 -15.50 -7.08 11.48
CA GLY A 242 -15.45 -8.48 11.88
C GLY A 242 -16.21 -8.77 13.17
N GLU A 243 -16.06 -7.92 14.19
CA GLU A 243 -16.83 -8.01 15.44
C GLU A 243 -18.34 -7.89 15.18
N ARG A 244 -18.74 -7.00 14.26
CA ARG A 244 -20.13 -6.86 13.84
C ARG A 244 -20.65 -8.11 13.15
N LEU A 245 -19.89 -8.63 12.19
CA LEU A 245 -20.25 -9.81 11.41
C LEU A 245 -20.31 -11.09 12.26
N ALA A 246 -19.50 -11.18 13.32
CA ALA A 246 -19.60 -12.28 14.29
C ALA A 246 -20.96 -12.31 15.01
N GLN A 247 -21.54 -11.14 15.28
CA GLN A 247 -22.86 -11.02 15.92
C GLN A 247 -24.01 -11.05 14.91
N GLN A 248 -23.77 -10.54 13.70
CA GLN A 248 -24.76 -10.37 12.63
C GLN A 248 -24.22 -10.97 11.32
N PRO A 249 -24.09 -12.30 11.22
CA PRO A 249 -23.61 -12.94 10.00
C PRO A 249 -24.58 -12.70 8.83
N LEU A 250 -24.02 -12.58 7.63
CA LEU A 250 -24.77 -12.43 6.39
C LEU A 250 -25.49 -13.74 6.02
N GLN A 251 -26.52 -13.70 5.17
CA GLN A 251 -27.30 -14.90 4.84
C GLN A 251 -26.57 -15.83 3.86
N HIS A 252 -25.89 -15.26 2.87
CA HIS A 252 -25.33 -15.99 1.72
C HIS A 252 -23.87 -15.65 1.41
N THR A 253 -23.29 -14.70 2.13
CA THR A 253 -21.92 -14.22 1.89
C THR A 253 -20.98 -14.67 3.00
N GLU A 254 -19.95 -15.44 2.64
CA GLU A 254 -18.81 -15.71 3.51
C GLU A 254 -17.88 -14.50 3.52
N VAL A 255 -17.48 -14.03 4.70
CA VAL A 255 -16.60 -12.86 4.82
C VAL A 255 -15.29 -13.26 5.49
N TRP A 256 -14.18 -12.93 4.83
CA TRP A 256 -12.84 -13.07 5.38
C TRP A 256 -12.40 -11.70 5.89
N ILE A 257 -12.04 -11.63 7.18
CA ILE A 257 -11.43 -10.45 7.78
C ILE A 257 -9.92 -10.69 7.82
N VAL A 258 -9.16 -9.82 7.18
CA VAL A 258 -7.71 -9.95 7.09
C VAL A 258 -7.02 -8.69 7.58
N ALA A 259 -6.11 -8.84 8.54
CA ALA A 259 -5.13 -7.82 8.89
C ALA A 259 -3.78 -8.27 8.35
N ASN A 260 -3.35 -7.70 7.23
CA ASN A 260 -2.16 -8.15 6.50
C ASN A 260 -0.90 -7.38 6.91
N GLY A 261 0.25 -8.06 6.84
CA GLY A 261 1.55 -7.44 7.07
C GLY A 261 2.26 -7.03 5.77
N CYS A 262 3.32 -6.24 5.91
CA CYS A 262 4.23 -5.86 4.82
C CYS A 262 3.57 -5.27 3.57
N GLU A 263 2.55 -4.42 3.71
CA GLU A 263 2.06 -3.60 2.61
C GLU A 263 3.13 -2.60 2.16
N GLU A 264 3.77 -1.95 3.14
CA GLU A 264 4.68 -0.82 2.98
C GLU A 264 5.99 -1.19 2.27
N LEU A 265 6.23 -2.49 2.12
CA LEU A 265 7.40 -3.07 1.44
C LEU A 265 7.06 -3.65 0.07
N GLY A 266 5.88 -3.35 -0.45
CA GLY A 266 5.39 -3.79 -1.76
C GLY A 266 4.35 -4.89 -1.69
N ALA A 267 3.36 -4.74 -0.81
CA ALA A 267 2.14 -5.57 -0.73
C ALA A 267 2.43 -7.08 -0.61
N TYR A 268 3.42 -7.43 0.23
CA TYR A 268 3.82 -8.82 0.44
C TYR A 268 2.74 -9.63 1.14
N GLY A 269 2.02 -9.06 2.11
CA GLY A 269 0.97 -9.74 2.86
C GLY A 269 -0.19 -10.18 1.98
N ILE A 270 -0.82 -9.26 1.24
CA ILE A 270 -1.89 -9.63 0.31
C ILE A 270 -1.37 -10.60 -0.77
N GLY A 271 -0.13 -10.39 -1.23
CA GLY A 271 0.53 -11.28 -2.18
C GLY A 271 0.66 -12.70 -1.66
N ALA A 272 0.98 -12.89 -0.38
CA ALA A 272 1.07 -14.18 0.28
C ALA A 272 -0.31 -14.82 0.48
N LEU A 273 -1.31 -14.04 0.90
CA LEU A 273 -2.70 -14.49 1.04
C LEU A 273 -3.24 -15.06 -0.28
N LEU A 274 -3.09 -14.30 -1.38
CA LEU A 274 -3.54 -14.73 -2.70
C LEU A 274 -2.84 -16.00 -3.17
N THR A 275 -1.57 -16.18 -2.84
CA THR A 275 -0.82 -17.40 -3.17
C THR A 275 -1.26 -18.59 -2.32
N GLY A 276 -1.49 -18.39 -1.02
CA GLY A 276 -1.95 -19.45 -0.11
C GLY A 276 -3.37 -19.92 -0.41
N HIS A 277 -4.23 -19.01 -0.87
CA HIS A 277 -5.68 -19.23 -1.02
C HIS A 277 -6.21 -19.01 -2.43
N THR A 278 -5.38 -19.16 -3.46
CA THR A 278 -5.74 -18.87 -4.87
C THR A 278 -7.09 -19.48 -5.26
N ALA A 279 -7.30 -20.78 -5.00
CA ALA A 279 -8.53 -21.47 -5.37
C ALA A 279 -9.78 -20.96 -4.61
N ALA A 280 -9.61 -20.55 -3.35
CA ALA A 280 -10.71 -20.03 -2.55
C ALA A 280 -11.07 -18.58 -2.93
N LEU A 281 -10.08 -17.78 -3.31
CA LEU A 281 -10.27 -16.35 -3.53
C LEU A 281 -10.49 -15.96 -5.00
N GLN A 282 -10.39 -16.90 -5.94
CA GLN A 282 -10.48 -16.63 -7.38
C GLN A 282 -11.72 -15.82 -7.79
N ASP A 283 -12.87 -16.13 -7.18
CA ASP A 283 -14.15 -15.48 -7.46
C ASP A 283 -14.59 -14.51 -6.33
N ALA A 284 -13.75 -14.33 -5.31
CA ALA A 284 -14.04 -13.46 -4.18
C ALA A 284 -13.92 -11.97 -4.58
N ASP A 285 -14.70 -11.13 -3.91
CA ASP A 285 -14.55 -9.67 -3.95
C ASP A 285 -13.56 -9.23 -2.86
N LEU A 286 -12.39 -8.69 -3.25
CA LEU A 286 -11.37 -8.22 -2.32
C LEU A 286 -11.46 -6.70 -2.15
N ILE A 287 -11.75 -6.26 -0.93
CA ILE A 287 -11.99 -4.85 -0.58
C ILE A 287 -10.90 -4.40 0.40
N SER A 288 -10.01 -3.54 -0.08
CA SER A 288 -9.01 -2.87 0.77
C SER A 288 -9.64 -1.68 1.47
N LEU A 289 -9.40 -1.57 2.78
CA LEU A 289 -9.61 -0.35 3.55
C LEU A 289 -8.22 0.27 3.79
N ASP A 290 -7.98 1.41 3.17
CA ASP A 290 -6.68 2.07 3.22
C ASP A 290 -6.84 3.54 3.56
N MET A 291 -6.24 3.99 4.66
CA MET A 291 -6.34 5.39 5.12
C MET A 291 -7.79 5.86 5.23
N VAL A 292 -8.62 5.15 6.00
CA VAL A 292 -10.08 5.41 6.12
C VAL A 292 -10.47 6.28 7.32
N GLY A 293 -9.51 6.98 7.93
CA GLY A 293 -9.68 7.69 9.20
C GLY A 293 -9.82 9.22 9.13
N ILE A 294 -9.58 9.88 7.99
CA ILE A 294 -9.54 11.35 7.90
C ILE A 294 -10.24 11.85 6.64
N GLY A 295 -11.18 12.80 6.76
CA GLY A 295 -11.87 13.38 5.60
C GLY A 295 -13.12 12.61 5.23
N ALA A 296 -13.29 12.24 3.95
CA ALA A 296 -14.49 11.57 3.48
C ALA A 296 -14.18 10.34 2.61
N PRO A 297 -14.91 9.21 2.78
CA PRO A 297 -14.64 7.99 2.04
C PRO A 297 -14.87 8.13 0.53
N THR A 298 -13.98 7.55 -0.27
CA THR A 298 -14.01 7.57 -1.75
C THR A 298 -13.65 6.22 -2.34
N LEU A 299 -13.89 6.07 -3.65
CA LEU A 299 -13.43 4.93 -4.44
C LEU A 299 -12.16 5.30 -5.21
N LEU A 300 -11.12 4.48 -5.09
CA LEU A 300 -9.86 4.65 -5.81
C LEU A 300 -9.96 4.05 -7.23
N LEU A 301 -9.96 4.91 -8.26
CA LEU A 301 -10.13 4.49 -9.66
C LEU A 301 -8.82 4.10 -10.37
N ARG A 302 -7.70 4.51 -9.78
CA ARG A 302 -6.37 4.36 -10.37
C ARG A 302 -5.33 4.42 -9.28
N GLU A 303 -4.38 3.50 -9.33
CA GLU A 303 -3.26 3.42 -8.40
C GLU A 303 -1.99 2.94 -9.11
N GLY A 304 -0.84 2.99 -8.43
CA GLY A 304 0.45 2.54 -8.95
C GLY A 304 1.28 3.62 -9.64
N LEU A 305 2.59 3.34 -9.80
CA LEU A 305 3.60 4.34 -10.15
C LEU A 305 3.83 4.49 -11.66
N LEU A 306 4.36 3.46 -12.35
CA LEU A 306 4.67 3.53 -13.78
C LEU A 306 3.51 3.02 -14.64
N LEU A 307 2.99 1.84 -14.31
CA LEU A 307 1.84 1.23 -14.99
C LEU A 307 0.65 1.23 -14.04
N PRO A 308 -0.36 2.08 -14.26
CA PRO A 308 -1.48 2.17 -13.35
C PRO A 308 -2.28 0.86 -13.31
N SER A 309 -2.75 0.51 -12.12
CA SER A 309 -3.79 -0.49 -11.93
C SER A 309 -5.15 0.17 -11.77
N HIS A 310 -6.20 -0.62 -12.01
CA HIS A 310 -7.59 -0.19 -11.94
C HIS A 310 -8.40 -1.22 -11.16
N PRO A 311 -9.42 -0.80 -10.39
CA PRO A 311 -10.31 -1.71 -9.71
C PRO A 311 -11.09 -2.56 -10.72
N ASP A 312 -11.57 -3.72 -10.25
CA ASP A 312 -12.47 -4.56 -11.02
C ASP A 312 -13.75 -3.79 -11.39
N GLN A 313 -14.16 -3.85 -12.66
CA GLN A 313 -15.27 -3.03 -13.14
C GLN A 313 -16.62 -3.47 -12.56
N SER A 314 -16.85 -4.78 -12.40
CA SER A 314 -18.10 -5.29 -11.83
C SER A 314 -18.25 -4.89 -10.36
N LEU A 315 -17.13 -4.92 -9.63
CA LEU A 315 -17.05 -4.53 -8.22
C LEU A 315 -17.24 -3.01 -8.06
N LEU A 316 -16.61 -2.22 -8.93
CA LEU A 316 -16.76 -0.77 -8.97
C LEU A 316 -18.20 -0.34 -9.31
N GLU A 317 -18.83 -0.97 -10.29
CA GLU A 317 -20.23 -0.71 -10.66
C GLU A 317 -21.19 -1.00 -9.50
N ARG A 318 -20.96 -2.09 -8.76
CA ARG A 318 -21.71 -2.40 -7.54
C ARG A 318 -21.52 -1.34 -6.47
N ALA A 319 -20.27 -0.94 -6.22
CA ALA A 319 -19.97 0.13 -5.25
C ALA A 319 -20.65 1.46 -5.63
N ARG A 320 -20.70 1.80 -6.93
CA ARG A 320 -21.45 2.96 -7.44
C ARG A 320 -22.95 2.84 -7.23
N ALA A 321 -23.53 1.66 -7.46
CA ALA A 321 -24.95 1.42 -7.22
C ALA A 321 -25.31 1.60 -5.75
N VAL A 322 -24.48 1.08 -4.84
CA VAL A 322 -24.62 1.29 -3.37
C VAL A 322 -24.50 2.78 -3.04
N ALA A 323 -23.50 3.48 -3.58
CA ALA A 323 -23.32 4.90 -3.35
C ALA A 323 -24.52 5.75 -3.82
N ALA A 324 -25.13 5.37 -4.95
CA ALA A 324 -26.32 6.03 -5.49
C ALA A 324 -27.57 5.77 -4.63
N ALA A 325 -27.72 4.56 -4.08
CA ALA A 325 -28.81 4.22 -3.19
C ALA A 325 -28.68 4.85 -1.79
N HIS A 326 -27.45 5.14 -1.35
CA HIS A 326 -27.15 5.67 -0.02
C HIS A 326 -26.35 6.99 -0.11
N PRO A 327 -26.98 8.10 -0.57
CA PRO A 327 -26.30 9.37 -0.77
C PRO A 327 -25.72 9.89 0.56
N GLY A 328 -24.46 10.34 0.52
CA GLY A 328 -23.74 10.88 1.67
C GLY A 328 -22.81 9.89 2.37
N LEU A 329 -22.87 8.59 2.06
CA LEU A 329 -21.88 7.64 2.59
C LEU A 329 -20.51 7.85 1.93
N LEU A 330 -20.44 7.92 0.61
CA LEU A 330 -19.24 8.30 -0.14
C LEU A 330 -19.24 9.79 -0.54
N ALA A 331 -18.05 10.37 -0.66
CA ALA A 331 -17.82 11.70 -1.22
C ALA A 331 -17.51 11.70 -2.73
N GLY A 332 -17.24 10.52 -3.32
CA GLY A 332 -17.04 10.38 -4.75
C GLY A 332 -15.91 9.40 -5.09
N GLU A 333 -15.25 9.69 -6.21
CA GLU A 333 -14.20 8.87 -6.79
C GLU A 333 -12.98 9.73 -7.06
N HIS A 334 -11.78 9.16 -6.96
CA HIS A 334 -10.56 9.89 -7.25
C HIS A 334 -9.49 8.97 -7.89
N LYS A 335 -8.37 9.57 -8.31
CA LYS A 335 -7.23 8.87 -8.93
C LYS A 335 -5.99 9.07 -8.06
N GLY A 336 -5.43 7.98 -7.56
CA GLY A 336 -4.18 7.97 -6.81
C GLY A 336 -2.95 7.90 -7.70
N GLY A 337 -1.79 8.12 -7.06
CA GLY A 337 -0.45 7.98 -7.67
C GLY A 337 0.50 7.06 -6.90
N ALA A 338 0.11 6.60 -5.71
CA ALA A 338 0.76 5.52 -4.97
C ALA A 338 0.03 4.19 -5.26
N TYR A 339 0.66 3.08 -4.92
CA TYR A 339 -0.01 1.78 -4.92
C TYR A 339 -0.71 1.57 -3.57
N THR A 340 -1.70 0.69 -3.55
CA THR A 340 -2.18 -0.04 -2.37
C THR A 340 -2.05 -1.54 -2.66
N ASP A 341 -2.43 -2.38 -1.71
CA ASP A 341 -2.57 -3.83 -1.91
C ASP A 341 -3.43 -4.20 -3.14
N THR A 342 -4.44 -3.39 -3.48
CA THR A 342 -5.36 -3.67 -4.61
C THR A 342 -4.64 -3.70 -5.95
N GLY A 343 -3.52 -2.99 -6.08
CA GLY A 343 -2.67 -3.03 -7.26
C GLY A 343 -2.12 -4.43 -7.53
N ILE A 344 -1.75 -5.18 -6.49
CA ILE A 344 -1.32 -6.59 -6.64
C ILE A 344 -2.50 -7.50 -6.92
N VAL A 345 -3.62 -7.31 -6.24
CA VAL A 345 -4.86 -8.11 -6.42
C VAL A 345 -5.28 -8.11 -7.89
N THR A 346 -5.45 -6.92 -8.45
CA THR A 346 -5.95 -6.72 -9.83
C THR A 346 -4.93 -7.17 -10.88
N ARG A 347 -3.63 -6.93 -10.68
CA ARG A 347 -2.57 -7.42 -11.58
C ARG A 347 -2.44 -8.94 -11.62
N ARG A 348 -2.88 -9.63 -10.56
CA ARG A 348 -2.92 -11.10 -10.51
C ARG A 348 -4.24 -11.69 -11.02
N GLY A 349 -5.16 -10.85 -11.51
CA GLY A 349 -6.43 -11.27 -12.11
C GLY A 349 -7.55 -11.54 -11.08
N PHE A 350 -7.40 -11.07 -9.85
CA PHE A 350 -8.46 -11.12 -8.84
C PHE A 350 -9.30 -9.84 -8.85
N ARG A 351 -10.52 -9.92 -8.32
CA ARG A 351 -11.46 -8.80 -8.26
C ARG A 351 -11.14 -7.93 -7.04
N GLY A 352 -10.61 -6.73 -7.27
CA GLY A 352 -10.14 -5.83 -6.21
C GLY A 352 -10.74 -4.43 -6.28
N LEU A 353 -10.99 -3.84 -5.12
CA LEU A 353 -11.40 -2.44 -4.95
C LEU A 353 -10.77 -1.86 -3.68
N THR A 354 -10.24 -0.65 -3.76
CA THR A 354 -9.83 0.11 -2.56
C THR A 354 -10.88 1.16 -2.22
N ILE A 355 -11.24 1.20 -0.95
CA ILE A 355 -11.93 2.31 -0.31
C ILE A 355 -10.90 3.03 0.53
N ASP A 356 -10.66 4.30 0.20
CA ASP A 356 -9.81 5.20 0.95
C ASP A 356 -10.57 6.48 1.27
N THR A 357 -9.88 7.49 1.80
CA THR A 357 -10.49 8.78 2.07
C THR A 357 -9.78 9.93 1.38
N GLN A 358 -10.56 10.93 1.00
CA GLN A 358 -10.07 12.19 0.48
C GLN A 358 -10.48 13.33 1.39
N ILE A 359 -9.54 14.23 1.60
CA ILE A 359 -9.73 15.45 2.38
C ILE A 359 -10.13 16.55 1.42
N ALA A 360 -11.19 17.29 1.75
CA ALA A 360 -11.64 18.41 0.94
C ALA A 360 -10.54 19.48 0.83
N ALA A 361 -10.38 20.09 -0.34
CA ALA A 361 -9.26 21.00 -0.60
C ALA A 361 -9.24 22.26 0.30
N ASP A 362 -10.38 22.61 0.89
CA ASP A 362 -10.58 23.71 1.83
C ASP A 362 -10.38 23.30 3.30
N ASP A 363 -10.22 22.01 3.59
CA ASP A 363 -9.94 21.51 4.94
C ASP A 363 -8.47 21.82 5.33
N PRO A 364 -8.21 22.36 6.53
CA PRO A 364 -6.85 22.59 7.03
C PRO A 364 -5.92 21.35 6.98
N ALA A 365 -6.47 20.14 7.13
CA ALA A 365 -5.73 18.88 7.05
C ALA A 365 -5.25 18.56 5.62
N ALA A 366 -5.85 19.17 4.58
CA ALA A 366 -5.45 18.98 3.18
C ALA A 366 -4.01 19.45 2.94
N ALA A 367 -3.58 20.53 3.60
CA ALA A 367 -2.20 21.02 3.53
C ALA A 367 -1.19 20.00 4.10
N GLY A 368 -1.63 19.20 5.08
CA GLY A 368 -0.87 18.11 5.67
C GLY A 368 -0.93 16.80 4.90
N MET A 369 -1.64 16.74 3.76
CA MET A 369 -1.83 15.52 2.96
C MET A 369 -2.36 14.34 3.79
N GLY A 370 -3.28 14.61 4.72
CA GLY A 370 -3.81 13.59 5.64
C GLY A 370 -2.75 12.94 6.53
N HIS A 371 -1.64 13.64 6.77
CA HIS A 371 -0.48 13.17 7.54
C HIS A 371 0.20 11.92 6.95
N TRP A 372 -0.05 11.60 5.68
CA TRP A 372 0.53 10.44 5.00
C TRP A 372 2.05 10.39 5.14
N HIS A 373 2.57 9.26 5.64
CA HIS A 373 3.99 9.01 5.92
C HIS A 373 4.68 10.12 6.75
N GLN A 374 3.97 10.75 7.69
CA GLN A 374 4.50 11.77 8.61
C GLN A 374 4.38 11.35 10.06
N LEU A 375 5.29 11.82 10.92
CA LEU A 375 5.24 11.56 12.37
C LEU A 375 3.97 12.11 13.05
N SER A 376 3.29 13.05 12.40
CA SER A 376 2.03 13.61 12.86
C SER A 376 0.83 12.69 12.62
N ASP A 377 0.99 11.56 11.94
CA ASP A 377 -0.09 10.59 11.73
C ASP A 377 -0.38 9.83 13.03
N THR A 378 -1.24 10.44 13.85
CA THR A 378 -1.46 10.12 15.27
C THR A 378 -2.96 10.00 15.54
N ALA A 379 -3.33 9.24 16.57
CA ALA A 379 -4.73 8.87 16.83
C ALA A 379 -5.65 10.08 17.09
N ASP A 380 -5.11 11.23 17.52
CA ASP A 380 -5.87 12.47 17.71
C ASP A 380 -6.29 13.14 16.38
N LYS A 381 -5.77 12.68 15.24
CA LYS A 381 -6.16 13.16 13.90
C LYS A 381 -7.37 12.42 13.32
N ILE A 382 -7.73 11.29 13.90
CA ILE A 382 -8.78 10.42 13.37
C ILE A 382 -10.16 11.04 13.61
N ASP A 383 -10.93 11.17 12.54
CA ASP A 383 -12.33 11.55 12.58
C ASP A 383 -13.22 10.31 12.63
N VAL A 384 -13.85 10.08 13.78
CA VAL A 384 -14.78 8.97 13.97
C VAL A 384 -15.99 9.05 13.03
N ASN A 385 -16.40 10.25 12.59
CA ASN A 385 -17.48 10.35 11.61
C ASN A 385 -17.05 9.80 10.24
N CYS A 386 -15.78 9.98 9.88
CA CYS A 386 -15.20 9.39 8.68
C CYS A 386 -15.25 7.86 8.77
N LEU A 387 -14.75 7.29 9.88
CA LEU A 387 -14.84 5.85 10.16
C LEU A 387 -16.29 5.34 10.10
N ALA A 388 -17.23 6.04 10.72
CA ALA A 388 -18.64 5.64 10.73
C ALA A 388 -19.25 5.63 9.33
N ARG A 389 -18.89 6.59 8.46
CA ARG A 389 -19.32 6.61 7.06
C ARG A 389 -18.70 5.46 6.26
N THR A 390 -17.41 5.18 6.46
CA THR A 390 -16.74 4.01 5.86
C THR A 390 -17.44 2.72 6.25
N HIS A 391 -17.68 2.52 7.56
CA HIS A 391 -18.32 1.31 8.08
C HIS A 391 -19.75 1.15 7.56
N ALA A 392 -20.52 2.23 7.51
CA ALA A 392 -21.86 2.22 6.94
C ALA A 392 -21.81 1.85 5.45
N PHE A 393 -20.90 2.45 4.66
CA PHE A 393 -20.77 2.15 3.24
C PHE A 393 -20.39 0.68 3.00
N VAL A 394 -19.38 0.18 3.72
CA VAL A 394 -18.94 -1.22 3.62
C VAL A 394 -20.08 -2.16 4.01
N TRP A 395 -20.85 -1.83 5.06
CA TRP A 395 -21.99 -2.63 5.46
C TRP A 395 -23.06 -2.70 4.36
N GLU A 396 -23.47 -1.57 3.79
CA GLU A 396 -24.45 -1.56 2.69
C GLU A 396 -23.91 -2.28 1.45
N PHE A 397 -22.60 -2.20 1.19
CA PHE A 397 -21.95 -2.95 0.12
C PHE A 397 -22.03 -4.47 0.35
N LEU A 398 -21.78 -4.92 1.59
CA LEU A 398 -21.91 -6.32 1.97
C LEU A 398 -23.37 -6.80 1.85
N GLN A 399 -24.35 -6.00 2.31
CA GLN A 399 -25.77 -6.31 2.16
C GLN A 399 -26.20 -6.41 0.70
N ALA A 400 -25.73 -5.50 -0.16
CA ALA A 400 -26.00 -5.54 -1.59
C ALA A 400 -25.38 -6.76 -2.29
N THR A 401 -24.26 -7.27 -1.75
CA THR A 401 -23.64 -8.51 -2.21
C THR A 401 -24.41 -9.74 -1.74
N ASP A 402 -24.88 -9.72 -0.50
CA ASP A 402 -25.63 -10.81 0.11
C ASP A 402 -27.01 -11.03 -0.49
N ALA A 403 -27.60 -9.97 -1.06
CA ALA A 403 -28.91 -10.02 -1.70
C ALA A 403 -28.91 -10.63 -3.12
N GLN A 404 -27.74 -10.95 -3.67
CA GLN A 404 -27.59 -11.60 -4.98
C GLN A 404 -27.73 -13.13 -4.87
#